data_AF-R7RWI7-F1
#
_entry.id   AF-R7RWI7-F1
#
_cell.length_a   1.000
_cell.length_b   1.000
_cell.length_c   1.000
_cell.angle_alpha   90.00
_cell.angle_beta   90.00
_cell.angle_gamma   90.00
#
_symmetry.space_group_name_H-M   'P 1'
#
loop_
_entity.id
_entity.type
_entity.pdbx_description
1 polymer ?
#
loop_
_entity_poly.entity_id
_entity_poly.type
_entity_poly.pdbx_seq_one_letter_code
_entity_poly.pdbx_strand_id
1 'polypeptide(L)'
;MFPNRAPVRGLIGDIWDAKVRGKAMVMFAVAPYAGPSLGPVVAGWIFWVLTIFAGVCLAVVAFTMPETYIPVLLATKAHKLRQSTKDDRYYAPMEANTLPLGQRVESTLSKPFKLLFLEPMMMATALYMSFMFGTIYLLFEAYPIVFTQDHHLDAGVSGLAFLPISIGAACGAIVYLIVFEPRYERYITEYAPNLVPPEKRLEMAMWGAPLFSVGFFWSGWTSYPSISFWSPLVAGGLIGMSIFLISLPLFSYIIDTYLSVAASALATFVRSLFGAAFPLFATQMYEKLNPR
;
A
#
# COMPACT_ATOMS: atom_id res chain seq x y z
N MET A 1 -4.06 -5.48 25.31
CA MET A 1 -5.06 -5.95 24.34
C MET A 1 -4.37 -5.96 22.98
N PHE A 2 -3.73 -7.08 22.63
CA PHE A 2 -2.91 -7.17 21.41
C PHE A 2 -3.83 -7.40 20.20
N PRO A 3 -3.75 -6.58 19.14
CA PRO A 3 -4.64 -6.70 18.00
C PRO A 3 -4.29 -7.97 17.23
N ASN A 4 -5.22 -8.92 17.28
CA ASN A 4 -5.17 -10.16 16.53
C ASN A 4 -5.32 -9.88 15.03
N ARG A 5 -4.43 -10.52 14.28
CA ARG A 5 -4.31 -10.61 12.81
C ARG A 5 -3.72 -9.37 12.17
N ALA A 6 -2.63 -9.55 11.46
CA ALA A 6 -2.31 -8.61 10.40
C ALA A 6 -1.73 -9.34 9.19
N PRO A 7 -2.12 -8.96 7.97
CA PRO A 7 -1.30 -9.26 6.79
C PRO A 7 0.10 -8.66 7.00
N VAL A 8 1.10 -9.09 6.21
CA VAL A 8 2.54 -8.74 6.26
C VAL A 8 2.89 -7.36 6.87
N ARG A 9 2.07 -6.33 6.66
CA ARG A 9 2.21 -4.99 7.27
C ARG A 9 2.09 -4.92 8.79
N GLY A 10 1.31 -5.77 9.47
CA GLY A 10 1.30 -5.79 10.94
C GLY A 10 2.24 -6.82 11.55
N LEU A 11 2.79 -7.74 10.77
CA LEU A 11 4.00 -8.47 11.16
C LEU A 11 5.16 -7.51 11.42
N ILE A 12 5.28 -6.43 10.62
CA ILE A 12 6.24 -5.35 10.85
C ILE A 12 5.95 -4.61 12.16
N GLY A 13 4.69 -4.53 12.57
CA GLY A 13 4.27 -3.96 13.86
C GLY A 13 4.61 -4.85 15.05
N ASP A 14 4.68 -6.17 14.85
CA ASP A 14 5.01 -7.15 15.90
C ASP A 14 6.53 -7.37 16.05
N ILE A 15 7.32 -7.17 14.99
CA ILE A 15 8.78 -7.38 14.98
C ILE A 15 9.57 -6.13 15.39
N TRP A 16 9.10 -4.93 15.04
CA TRP A 16 9.85 -3.69 15.29
C TRP A 16 9.22 -2.81 16.36
N ASP A 17 10.06 -2.38 17.30
CA ASP A 17 9.72 -1.43 18.36
C ASP A 17 9.25 -0.09 17.77
N ALA A 18 8.39 0.65 18.49
CA ALA A 18 7.65 1.81 17.98
C ALA A 18 8.55 2.91 17.39
N LYS A 19 9.80 3.03 17.88
CA LYS A 19 10.82 3.97 17.37
C LYS A 19 11.48 3.57 16.05
N VAL A 20 11.54 2.27 15.72
CA VAL A 20 12.19 1.76 14.50
C VAL A 20 11.18 1.36 13.42
N ARG A 21 9.91 1.23 13.82
CA ARG A 21 8.78 0.85 12.97
C ARG A 21 8.55 1.82 11.80
N GLY A 22 8.78 3.13 11.99
CA GLY A 22 8.66 4.15 10.94
C GLY A 22 9.57 3.86 9.74
N LYS A 23 10.88 3.79 9.99
CA LYS A 23 11.91 3.47 8.99
C LYS A 23 11.67 2.15 8.28
N ALA A 24 11.33 1.09 9.02
CA ALA A 24 11.04 -0.22 8.44
C ALA A 24 9.81 -0.15 7.52
N MET A 25 8.71 0.46 7.96
CA MET A 25 7.49 0.58 7.17
C MET A 25 7.71 1.32 5.85
N VAL A 26 8.61 2.30 5.82
CA VAL A 26 8.92 3.05 4.60
C VAL A 26 9.68 2.18 3.60
N MET A 27 10.70 1.43 4.03
CA MET A 27 11.42 0.51 3.14
C MET A 27 10.47 -0.55 2.56
N PHE A 28 9.55 -1.08 3.37
CA PHE A 28 8.51 -1.98 2.91
C PHE A 28 7.49 -1.31 1.99
N ALA A 29 7.19 -0.02 2.20
CA ALA A 29 6.25 0.72 1.37
C ALA A 29 6.83 1.06 -0.02
N VAL A 30 8.16 1.18 -0.17
CA VAL A 30 8.82 1.43 -1.46
C VAL A 30 8.89 0.17 -2.32
N ALA A 31 9.02 -1.01 -1.72
CA ALA A 31 9.19 -2.27 -2.45
C ALA A 31 8.09 -2.57 -3.50
N PRO A 32 6.79 -2.37 -3.22
CA PRO A 32 5.74 -2.53 -4.22
C PRO A 32 5.86 -1.58 -5.43
N TYR A 33 6.45 -0.39 -5.25
CA TYR A 33 6.65 0.56 -6.34
C TYR A 33 7.90 0.27 -7.17
N ALA A 34 8.87 -0.45 -6.62
CA ALA A 34 10.03 -0.94 -7.39
C ALA A 34 9.69 -2.12 -8.33
N GLY A 35 8.61 -2.85 -8.04
CA GLY A 35 8.13 -3.95 -8.89
C GLY A 35 7.80 -3.52 -10.32
N PRO A 36 6.94 -2.50 -10.52
CA PRO A 36 6.59 -1.98 -11.84
C PRO A 36 7.76 -1.43 -12.66
N SER A 37 8.84 -0.94 -12.04
CA SER A 37 10.04 -0.52 -12.79
C SER A 37 10.88 -1.67 -13.31
N LEU A 38 10.92 -2.79 -12.58
CA LEU A 38 11.74 -3.94 -12.95
C LEU A 38 11.03 -4.86 -13.95
N GLY A 39 9.69 -4.85 -13.95
CA GLY A 39 8.91 -5.70 -14.84
C GLY A 39 9.23 -5.50 -16.33
N PRO A 40 9.08 -4.27 -16.86
CA PRO A 40 9.29 -4.01 -18.29
C PRO A 40 10.73 -4.20 -18.76
N VAL A 41 11.73 -4.03 -17.88
CA VAL A 41 13.16 -4.23 -18.19
C VAL A 41 13.49 -5.71 -18.45
N VAL A 42 12.66 -6.65 -17.96
CA VAL A 42 12.88 -8.10 -18.03
C VAL A 42 11.77 -8.81 -18.83
N ALA A 43 11.00 -8.06 -19.64
CA ALA A 43 9.71 -8.45 -20.21
C ALA A 43 9.68 -9.73 -21.08
N GLY A 44 10.82 -10.21 -21.59
CA GLY A 44 10.85 -11.44 -22.41
C GLY A 44 10.67 -12.75 -21.64
N TRP A 45 11.03 -12.81 -20.33
CA TRP A 45 11.06 -14.04 -19.51
C TRP A 45 10.36 -13.85 -18.15
N ILE A 46 9.45 -12.87 -18.10
CA ILE A 46 8.96 -12.28 -16.85
C ILE A 46 8.28 -13.30 -15.91
N PHE A 47 7.46 -14.21 -16.46
CA PHE A 47 6.70 -15.15 -15.65
C PHE A 47 7.61 -16.16 -14.95
N TRP A 48 8.61 -16.68 -15.67
CA TRP A 48 9.55 -17.66 -15.12
C TRP A 48 10.49 -17.03 -14.10
N VAL A 49 11.03 -15.84 -14.41
CA VAL A 49 11.91 -15.12 -13.48
C VAL A 49 11.17 -14.68 -12.22
N LEU A 50 9.94 -14.14 -12.35
CA LEU A 50 9.11 -13.78 -11.20
C LEU A 50 8.71 -15.00 -10.37
N THR A 51 8.42 -16.14 -11.00
CA THR A 51 8.08 -17.39 -10.29
C THR A 51 9.28 -17.94 -9.53
N ILE A 52 10.47 -17.93 -10.14
CA ILE A 52 11.72 -18.36 -9.48
C ILE A 52 12.05 -17.41 -8.33
N PHE A 53 11.97 -16.09 -8.54
CA PHE A 53 12.22 -15.10 -7.51
C PHE A 53 11.23 -15.23 -6.34
N ALA A 54 9.93 -15.33 -6.62
CA ALA A 54 8.90 -15.56 -5.61
C ALA A 54 9.11 -16.89 -4.87
N GLY A 55 9.51 -17.95 -5.59
CA GLY A 55 9.84 -19.26 -5.00
C GLY A 55 11.05 -19.20 -4.07
N VAL A 56 12.11 -18.46 -4.45
CA VAL A 56 13.29 -18.24 -3.60
C VAL A 56 12.92 -17.42 -2.36
N CYS A 57 12.16 -16.33 -2.51
CA CYS A 57 11.67 -15.57 -1.37
C CYS A 57 10.80 -16.42 -0.43
N LEU A 58 9.92 -17.27 -0.98
CA LEU A 58 9.10 -18.19 -0.20
C LEU A 58 9.96 -19.21 0.55
N ALA A 59 10.95 -19.79 -0.11
CA ALA A 59 11.88 -20.72 0.53
C ALA A 59 12.65 -20.04 1.68
N VAL A 60 13.19 -18.83 1.45
CA VAL A 60 13.88 -18.07 2.50
C VAL A 60 12.96 -17.76 3.68
N VAL A 61 11.72 -17.34 3.44
CA VAL A 61 10.75 -17.10 4.52
C VAL A 61 10.40 -18.40 5.24
N ALA A 62 10.15 -19.49 4.51
CA ALA A 62 9.79 -20.78 5.09
C ALA A 62 10.90 -21.39 5.96
N PHE A 63 12.18 -21.23 5.57
CA PHE A 63 13.30 -21.79 6.32
C PHE A 63 13.87 -20.85 7.39
N THR A 64 13.75 -19.52 7.23
CA THR A 64 14.41 -18.55 8.12
C THR A 64 13.46 -17.94 9.14
N MET A 65 12.15 -17.91 8.88
CA MET A 65 11.19 -17.21 9.73
C MET A 65 10.49 -18.17 10.70
N PRO A 66 10.89 -18.23 11.98
CA PRO A 66 10.10 -18.92 12.99
C PRO A 66 8.76 -18.21 13.20
N GLU A 67 7.71 -18.99 13.45
CA GLU A 67 6.35 -18.53 13.72
C GLU A 67 6.36 -17.33 14.68
N THR A 68 6.08 -16.13 14.16
CA THR A 68 6.22 -14.86 14.90
C THR A 68 4.89 -14.38 15.49
N TYR A 69 3.80 -15.12 15.24
CA TYR A 69 2.47 -14.72 15.65
C TYR A 69 2.27 -14.94 17.15
N ILE A 70 2.39 -13.85 17.92
CA ILE A 70 2.28 -13.80 19.39
C ILE A 70 1.07 -14.58 19.94
N PRO A 71 -0.15 -14.50 19.35
CA PRO A 71 -1.31 -15.25 19.84
C PRO A 71 -1.21 -16.78 19.68
N VAL A 72 -0.56 -17.28 18.62
CA VAL A 72 -0.32 -18.73 18.42
C VAL A 72 0.84 -19.22 19.30
N LEU A 73 1.87 -18.39 19.49
CA LEU A 73 2.95 -18.64 20.46
C LEU A 73 2.41 -18.75 21.88
N LEU A 74 1.51 -17.85 22.29
CA LEU A 74 0.82 -17.89 23.59
C LEU A 74 -0.10 -19.10 23.71
N ALA A 75 -0.82 -19.49 22.66
CA ALA A 75 -1.63 -20.72 22.66
C ALA A 75 -0.77 -21.98 22.81
N THR A 76 0.35 -22.06 22.08
CA THR A 76 1.29 -23.19 22.14
C THR A 76 1.98 -23.25 23.51
N LYS A 77 2.32 -22.09 24.09
CA LYS A 77 2.91 -22.01 25.44
C LYS A 77 1.89 -22.39 26.52
N ALA A 78 0.64 -21.94 26.41
CA ALA A 78 -0.44 -22.33 27.32
C ALA A 78 -0.70 -23.85 27.25
N HIS A 79 -0.71 -24.42 26.05
CA HIS A 79 -0.86 -25.88 25.87
C HIS A 79 0.30 -26.68 26.46
N LYS A 80 1.55 -26.21 26.29
CA LYS A 80 2.72 -26.84 26.92
C LYS A 80 2.68 -26.75 28.45
N LEU A 81 2.25 -25.60 29.01
CA LEU A 81 2.08 -25.44 30.47
C LEU A 81 0.99 -26.34 31.05
N ARG A 82 -0.15 -26.52 30.36
CA ARG A 82 -1.21 -27.46 30.77
C ARG A 82 -0.66 -28.88 30.89
N GLN A 83 0.13 -29.32 29.92
CA GLN A 83 0.72 -30.66 29.91
C GLN A 83 1.76 -30.87 31.01
N SER A 84 2.59 -29.86 31.34
CA SER A 84 3.62 -29.98 32.37
C SER A 84 3.09 -29.86 33.80
N THR A 85 2.08 -29.01 34.02
CA THR A 85 1.61 -28.65 35.36
C THR A 85 0.34 -29.41 35.76
N LYS A 86 -0.34 -30.08 34.80
CA LYS A 86 -1.64 -30.74 35.00
C LYS A 86 -2.70 -29.82 35.64
N ASP A 87 -2.58 -28.52 35.43
CA ASP A 87 -3.47 -27.50 35.97
C ASP A 87 -4.14 -26.77 34.79
N ASP A 88 -5.45 -26.95 34.66
CA ASP A 88 -6.26 -26.48 33.50
C ASP A 88 -6.60 -24.99 33.57
N ARG A 89 -6.02 -24.25 34.52
CA ARG A 89 -6.28 -22.82 34.73
C ARG A 89 -5.58 -21.90 33.73
N TYR A 90 -4.59 -22.40 33.00
CA TYR A 90 -3.88 -21.60 31.99
C TYR A 90 -4.69 -21.55 30.70
N TYR A 91 -5.22 -20.37 30.34
CA TYR A 91 -5.92 -20.15 29.07
C TYR A 91 -5.23 -19.07 28.24
N ALA A 92 -5.11 -19.31 26.93
CA ALA A 92 -4.72 -18.25 26.02
C ALA A 92 -5.93 -17.33 25.76
N PRO A 93 -5.75 -15.99 25.62
CA PRO A 93 -6.84 -15.07 25.27
C PRO A 93 -7.59 -15.44 23.97
N MET A 94 -6.93 -16.21 23.10
CA MET A 94 -7.50 -16.72 21.85
C MET A 94 -8.44 -17.92 22.06
N GLU A 95 -8.26 -18.69 23.13
CA GLU A 95 -9.11 -19.82 23.54
C GLU A 95 -10.30 -19.36 24.41
N ALA A 96 -10.17 -18.22 25.10
CA ALA A 96 -11.27 -17.63 25.87
C ALA A 96 -12.41 -17.09 24.97
N ASN A 97 -12.16 -16.90 23.67
CA ASN A 97 -13.12 -16.43 22.68
C ASN A 97 -13.63 -17.58 21.80
N THR A 98 -14.39 -18.50 22.39
CA THR A 98 -15.12 -19.57 21.70
C THR A 98 -16.41 -19.04 21.05
N LEU A 99 -16.29 -18.02 20.19
CA LEU A 99 -17.40 -17.67 19.31
C LEU A 99 -17.46 -18.71 18.18
N PRO A 100 -18.65 -19.27 17.88
CA PRO A 100 -18.81 -20.24 16.81
C PRO A 100 -18.33 -19.66 15.48
N LEU A 101 -17.64 -20.46 14.67
CA LEU A 101 -16.96 -20.02 13.45
C LEU A 101 -17.89 -19.23 12.51
N GLY A 102 -19.17 -19.60 12.43
CA GLY A 102 -20.19 -18.88 11.66
C GLY A 102 -20.44 -17.44 12.14
N GLN A 103 -20.72 -17.23 13.44
CA GLN A 103 -20.88 -15.88 14.02
C GLN A 103 -19.57 -15.08 14.03
N ARG A 104 -18.42 -15.78 14.10
CA ARG A 104 -17.11 -15.14 14.00
C ARG A 104 -16.88 -14.61 12.59
N VAL A 105 -17.23 -15.36 11.55
CA VAL A 105 -17.14 -14.91 10.16
C VAL A 105 -18.15 -13.80 9.88
N GLU A 106 -19.41 -13.95 10.27
CA GLU A 106 -20.44 -12.93 10.07
C GLU A 106 -20.10 -11.63 10.81
N SER A 107 -19.74 -11.70 12.09
CA SER A 107 -19.36 -10.49 12.82
C SER A 107 -18.03 -9.87 12.36
N THR A 108 -17.13 -10.66 11.76
CA THR A 108 -15.84 -10.14 11.23
C THR A 108 -15.98 -9.55 9.83
N LEU A 109 -16.85 -10.11 8.96
CA LEU A 109 -17.09 -9.58 7.62
C LEU A 109 -18.08 -8.42 7.64
N SER A 110 -19.20 -8.53 8.35
CA SER A 110 -20.28 -7.55 8.29
C SER A 110 -19.94 -6.23 8.99
N LYS A 111 -19.10 -6.24 10.03
CA LYS A 111 -18.66 -5.02 10.73
C LYS A 111 -17.90 -4.05 9.80
N PRO A 112 -16.91 -4.47 9.01
CA PRO A 112 -16.25 -3.65 8.00
C PRO A 112 -17.17 -3.01 6.97
N PHE A 113 -18.14 -3.76 6.44
CA PHE A 113 -19.09 -3.21 5.47
C PHE A 113 -19.96 -2.14 6.13
N LYS A 114 -20.42 -2.39 7.36
CA LYS A 114 -21.14 -1.37 8.14
C LYS A 114 -20.25 -0.15 8.41
N LEU A 115 -19.01 -0.34 8.84
CA LEU A 115 -18.05 0.77 9.05
C LEU A 115 -17.82 1.59 7.78
N LEU A 116 -17.69 0.94 6.61
CA LEU A 116 -17.51 1.65 5.34
C LEU A 116 -18.69 2.58 5.02
N PHE A 117 -19.93 2.14 5.25
CA PHE A 117 -21.12 2.93 4.89
C PHE A 117 -21.62 3.85 6.01
N LEU A 118 -21.38 3.50 7.28
CA LEU A 118 -21.81 4.30 8.43
C LEU A 118 -20.78 5.35 8.83
N GLU A 119 -19.49 5.11 8.61
CA GLU A 119 -18.45 6.10 8.91
C GLU A 119 -18.01 6.86 7.65
N PRO A 120 -18.43 8.13 7.50
CA PRO A 120 -18.16 8.90 6.28
C PRO A 120 -16.67 9.11 6.02
N MET A 121 -15.85 9.13 7.08
CA MET A 121 -14.40 9.30 6.98
C MET A 121 -13.72 8.06 6.38
N MET A 122 -14.20 6.85 6.73
CA MET A 122 -13.71 5.60 6.11
C MET A 122 -14.06 5.57 4.62
N MET A 123 -15.30 5.95 4.27
CA MET A 123 -15.74 6.02 2.89
C MET A 123 -14.89 7.00 2.07
N ALA A 124 -14.67 8.21 2.59
CA ALA A 124 -13.90 9.24 1.90
C ALA A 124 -12.44 8.81 1.66
N THR A 125 -11.78 8.23 2.67
CA THR A 125 -10.39 7.76 2.55
C THR A 125 -10.27 6.55 1.62
N ALA A 126 -11.22 5.60 1.68
CA ALA A 126 -11.26 4.47 0.77
C ALA A 126 -11.52 4.89 -0.68
N LEU A 127 -12.47 5.81 -0.91
CA LEU A 127 -12.78 6.33 -2.25
C LEU A 127 -11.59 7.12 -2.82
N TYR A 128 -10.93 7.95 -2.02
CA TYR A 128 -9.74 8.68 -2.45
C TYR A 128 -8.57 7.75 -2.79
N MET A 129 -8.31 6.74 -1.97
CA MET A 129 -7.32 5.71 -2.31
C MET A 129 -7.67 4.95 -3.59
N SER A 130 -8.96 4.67 -3.80
CA SER A 130 -9.47 3.95 -4.96
C SER A 130 -9.31 4.79 -6.23
N PHE A 131 -9.61 6.08 -6.17
CA PHE A 131 -9.38 7.05 -7.24
C PHE A 131 -7.88 7.17 -7.59
N MET A 132 -7.01 7.27 -6.59
CA MET A 132 -5.54 7.26 -6.81
C MET A 132 -5.08 6.00 -7.53
N PHE A 133 -5.57 4.84 -7.11
CA PHE A 133 -5.15 3.58 -7.72
C PHE A 133 -5.71 3.42 -9.13
N GLY A 134 -6.99 3.73 -9.35
CA GLY A 134 -7.58 3.72 -10.69
C GLY A 134 -6.82 4.61 -11.67
N THR A 135 -6.43 5.81 -11.24
CA THR A 135 -5.67 6.74 -12.09
C THR A 135 -4.28 6.23 -12.44
N ILE A 136 -3.60 5.50 -11.54
CA ILE A 136 -2.32 4.85 -11.84
C ILE A 136 -2.48 3.76 -12.89
N TYR A 137 -3.54 2.96 -12.81
CA TYR A 137 -3.81 1.94 -13.82
C TYR A 137 -4.13 2.55 -15.18
N LEU A 138 -4.87 3.68 -15.21
CA LEU A 138 -5.03 4.45 -16.44
C LEU A 138 -3.69 4.93 -16.99
N LEU A 139 -2.78 5.37 -16.12
CA LEU A 139 -1.45 5.81 -16.51
C LEU A 139 -0.63 4.66 -17.12
N PHE A 140 -0.76 3.44 -16.56
CA PHE A 140 -0.12 2.24 -17.10
C PHE A 140 -0.59 1.89 -18.52
N GLU A 141 -1.84 2.19 -18.88
CA GLU A 141 -2.33 2.01 -20.25
C GLU A 141 -2.01 3.19 -21.17
N ALA A 142 -2.02 4.42 -20.63
CA ALA A 142 -1.76 5.63 -21.40
C ALA A 142 -0.29 5.76 -21.82
N TYR A 143 0.65 5.36 -20.96
CA TYR A 143 2.09 5.48 -21.23
C TYR A 143 2.52 4.74 -22.49
N PRO A 144 2.17 3.46 -22.69
CA PRO A 144 2.44 2.77 -23.95
C PRO A 144 1.84 3.51 -25.14
N ILE A 145 0.61 4.02 -25.06
CA ILE A 145 -0.05 4.74 -26.16
C ILE A 145 0.77 5.98 -26.55
N VAL A 146 1.08 6.87 -25.59
CA VAL A 146 1.82 8.12 -25.84
C VAL A 146 3.25 7.86 -26.33
N PHE A 147 3.96 6.89 -25.73
CA PHE A 147 5.37 6.66 -26.08
C PHE A 147 5.55 5.80 -27.35
N THR A 148 4.64 4.87 -27.65
CA THR A 148 4.75 4.01 -28.85
C THR A 148 4.02 4.56 -30.07
N GLN A 149 2.84 5.18 -29.90
CA GLN A 149 2.05 5.68 -31.04
C GLN A 149 2.44 7.10 -31.46
N ASP A 150 2.65 8.02 -30.51
CA ASP A 150 2.93 9.43 -30.83
C ASP A 150 4.43 9.72 -31.00
N HIS A 151 5.29 9.07 -30.21
CA HIS A 151 6.75 9.27 -30.25
C HIS A 151 7.54 8.19 -30.99
N HIS A 152 6.84 7.18 -31.56
CA HIS A 152 7.44 6.07 -32.32
C HIS A 152 8.60 5.35 -31.60
N LEU A 153 8.58 5.29 -30.26
CA LEU A 153 9.63 4.60 -29.50
C LEU A 153 9.42 3.09 -29.56
N ASP A 154 10.53 2.35 -29.62
CA ASP A 154 10.53 0.89 -29.62
C ASP A 154 9.81 0.33 -28.38
N ALA A 155 9.11 -0.80 -28.53
CA ALA A 155 8.25 -1.37 -27.49
C ALA A 155 9.02 -1.66 -26.19
N GLY A 156 10.30 -2.05 -26.30
CA GLY A 156 11.20 -2.24 -25.17
C GLY A 156 11.57 -0.95 -24.44
N VAL A 157 11.65 0.18 -25.15
CA VAL A 157 11.92 1.51 -24.56
C VAL A 157 10.68 2.08 -23.89
N SER A 158 9.47 1.76 -24.36
CA SER A 158 8.23 2.17 -23.68
C SER A 158 8.15 1.61 -22.24
N GLY A 159 8.73 0.44 -22.00
CA GLY A 159 8.84 -0.15 -20.67
C GLY A 159 9.69 0.66 -19.70
N LEU A 160 10.73 1.35 -20.19
CA LEU A 160 11.57 2.24 -19.38
C LEU A 160 10.80 3.49 -18.91
N ALA A 161 9.67 3.82 -19.55
CA ALA A 161 8.85 4.96 -19.16
C ALA A 161 8.20 4.79 -17.76
N PHE A 162 8.22 3.58 -17.19
CA PHE A 162 7.74 3.32 -15.83
C PHE A 162 8.80 3.52 -14.74
N LEU A 163 10.09 3.56 -15.12
CA LEU A 163 11.21 3.78 -14.19
C LEU A 163 11.09 5.08 -13.38
N PRO A 164 10.70 6.23 -13.97
CA PRO A 164 10.55 7.49 -13.24
C PRO A 164 9.51 7.42 -12.14
N ILE A 165 8.41 6.67 -12.32
CA ILE A 165 7.36 6.53 -11.30
C ILE A 165 7.94 5.88 -10.04
N SER A 166 8.76 4.85 -10.22
CA SER A 166 9.44 4.15 -9.12
C SER A 166 10.53 5.01 -8.46
N ILE A 167 11.30 5.76 -9.26
CA ILE A 167 12.27 6.74 -8.74
C ILE A 167 11.53 7.83 -7.94
N GLY A 168 10.40 8.31 -8.44
CA GLY A 168 9.53 9.26 -7.76
C GLY A 168 9.03 8.75 -6.42
N ALA A 169 8.58 7.49 -6.35
CA ALA A 169 8.18 6.86 -5.10
C ALA A 169 9.36 6.75 -4.10
N ALA A 170 10.56 6.41 -4.58
CA ALA A 170 11.76 6.39 -3.74
C ALA A 170 12.13 7.80 -3.23
N CYS A 171 12.04 8.83 -4.07
CA CYS A 171 12.21 10.23 -3.64
C CYS A 171 11.15 10.62 -2.59
N GLY A 172 9.89 10.22 -2.77
CA GLY A 172 8.81 10.43 -1.80
C GLY A 172 9.10 9.76 -0.45
N ALA A 173 9.70 8.56 -0.47
CA ALA A 173 10.14 7.87 0.73
C ALA A 173 11.29 8.57 1.45
N ILE A 174 12.27 9.09 0.71
CA ILE A 174 13.36 9.88 1.29
C ILE A 174 12.80 11.16 1.94
N VAL A 175 11.91 11.87 1.25
CA VAL A 175 11.24 13.05 1.81
C VAL A 175 10.46 12.71 3.08
N TYR A 176 9.77 11.56 3.10
CA TYR A 176 9.11 11.07 4.30
C TYR A 176 10.09 10.88 5.47
N LEU A 177 11.20 10.16 5.24
CA LEU A 177 12.19 9.85 6.29
C LEU A 177 12.90 11.10 6.83
N ILE A 178 13.14 12.11 5.98
CA ILE A 178 13.89 13.31 6.38
C ILE A 178 12.97 14.34 7.04
N VAL A 179 11.77 14.55 6.50
CA VAL A 179 10.92 15.67 6.92
C VAL A 179 9.83 15.23 7.90
N PHE A 180 9.15 14.13 7.59
CA PHE A 180 7.92 13.76 8.28
C PHE A 180 8.15 12.80 9.45
N GLU A 181 9.11 11.88 9.33
CA GLU A 181 9.44 10.95 10.43
C GLU A 181 9.98 11.68 11.68
N PRO A 182 10.95 12.61 11.59
CA PRO A 182 11.43 13.34 12.76
C PRO A 182 10.35 14.26 13.36
N ARG A 183 9.44 14.76 12.52
CA ARG A 183 8.30 15.57 12.96
C ARG A 183 7.28 14.71 13.70
N TYR A 184 7.04 13.49 13.24
CA TYR A 184 6.16 12.53 13.90
C TYR A 184 6.73 12.05 15.25
N GLU A 185 8.05 11.81 15.32
CA GLU A 185 8.73 11.50 16.60
C GLU A 185 8.56 12.62 17.63
N ARG A 186 8.63 13.89 17.20
CA ARG A 186 8.36 15.04 18.07
C ARG A 186 6.91 15.06 18.59
N TYR A 187 5.93 14.77 17.74
CA TYR A 187 4.54 14.65 18.19
C TYR A 187 4.34 13.48 19.17
N ILE A 188 5.05 12.35 19.00
CA ILE A 188 5.01 11.27 19.99
C ILE A 188 5.50 11.74 21.36
N THR A 189 6.56 12.55 21.40
CA THR A 189 7.08 13.09 22.67
C THR A 189 6.21 14.19 23.27
N GLU A 190 5.56 15.01 22.44
CA GLU A 190 4.74 16.15 22.87
C GLU A 190 3.38 15.72 23.43
N TYR A 191 2.78 14.68 22.85
CA TYR A 191 1.47 14.18 23.28
C TYR A 191 1.57 13.11 24.37
N ALA A 192 2.77 12.67 24.77
CA ALA A 192 2.94 11.70 25.84
C ALA A 192 2.36 12.23 27.18
N PRO A 193 1.54 11.45 27.92
CA PRO A 193 1.30 10.00 27.80
C PRO A 193 0.13 9.58 26.88
N ASN A 194 -0.54 10.50 26.21
CA ASN A 194 -1.64 10.21 25.30
C ASN A 194 -1.14 9.75 23.91
N LEU A 195 -1.97 8.98 23.21
CA LEU A 195 -1.70 8.56 21.84
C LEU A 195 -1.74 9.77 20.90
N VAL A 196 -0.82 9.82 19.94
CA VAL A 196 -0.82 10.87 18.90
C VAL A 196 -2.11 10.76 18.08
N PRO A 197 -2.85 11.87 17.89
CA PRO A 197 -4.05 11.86 17.07
C PRO A 197 -3.73 11.37 15.64
N PRO A 198 -4.49 10.41 15.08
CA PRO A 198 -4.21 9.82 13.78
C PRO A 198 -4.30 10.85 12.65
N GLU A 199 -5.01 11.96 12.84
CA GLU A 199 -5.12 13.07 11.89
C GLU A 199 -3.78 13.73 11.58
N LYS A 200 -2.82 13.71 12.53
CA LYS A 200 -1.47 14.25 12.32
C LYS A 200 -0.70 13.52 11.24
N ARG A 201 -1.07 12.27 10.93
CA ARG A 201 -0.52 11.54 9.78
C ARG A 201 -1.06 12.04 8.44
N LEU A 202 -2.28 12.58 8.39
CA LEU A 202 -2.87 13.12 7.15
C LEU A 202 -2.23 14.42 6.67
N GLU A 203 -1.49 15.15 7.53
CA GLU A 203 -0.77 16.37 7.13
C GLU A 203 0.16 16.09 5.93
N MET A 204 0.72 14.88 5.82
CA MET A 204 1.52 14.43 4.68
C MET A 204 0.73 14.36 3.38
N ALA A 205 -0.50 13.84 3.44
CA ALA A 205 -1.37 13.71 2.27
C ALA A 205 -1.79 15.08 1.73
N MET A 206 -1.88 16.10 2.59
CA MET A 206 -2.19 17.48 2.18
C MET A 206 -1.11 18.07 1.26
N TRP A 207 0.16 17.72 1.47
CA TRP A 207 1.25 18.13 0.57
C TRP A 207 1.29 17.27 -0.68
N GLY A 208 0.96 15.98 -0.59
CA GLY A 208 0.93 15.09 -1.75
C GLY A 208 -0.18 15.44 -2.77
N ALA A 209 -1.34 15.90 -2.31
CA ALA A 209 -2.48 16.23 -3.18
C ALA A 209 -2.21 17.29 -4.27
N PRO A 210 -1.65 18.48 -3.96
CA PRO A 210 -1.31 19.46 -5.00
C PRO A 210 -0.22 18.95 -5.95
N LEU A 211 0.77 18.21 -5.45
CA LEU A 211 1.79 17.58 -6.32
C LEU A 211 1.16 16.59 -7.29
N PHE A 212 0.15 15.83 -6.84
CA PHE A 212 -0.59 14.90 -7.69
C PHE A 212 -1.29 15.64 -8.82
N SER A 213 -2.07 16.68 -8.52
CA SER A 213 -2.76 17.47 -9.54
C SER A 213 -1.79 18.10 -10.53
N VAL A 214 -0.71 18.73 -10.04
CA VAL A 214 0.30 19.37 -10.90
C VAL A 214 0.97 18.34 -11.82
N GLY A 215 1.28 17.14 -11.30
CA GLY A 215 1.85 16.05 -12.10
C GLY A 215 0.95 15.62 -13.26
N PHE A 216 -0.36 15.47 -13.01
CA PHE A 216 -1.32 15.11 -14.06
C PHE A 216 -1.51 16.20 -15.11
N PHE A 217 -1.62 17.47 -14.69
CA PHE A 217 -1.71 18.58 -15.64
C PHE A 217 -0.44 18.73 -16.48
N TRP A 218 0.74 18.56 -15.86
CA TRP A 218 2.01 18.57 -16.57
C TRP A 218 2.07 17.42 -17.58
N SER A 219 1.74 16.20 -17.17
CA SER A 219 1.73 15.04 -18.07
C SER A 219 0.76 15.25 -19.24
N GLY A 220 -0.44 15.78 -19.00
CA GLY A 220 -1.41 16.07 -20.05
C GLY A 220 -0.92 17.14 -21.04
N TRP A 221 -0.36 18.25 -20.54
CA TRP A 221 0.15 19.33 -21.41
C TRP A 221 1.36 18.92 -22.24
N THR A 222 2.10 17.91 -21.79
CA THR A 222 3.37 17.50 -22.41
C THR A 222 3.26 16.20 -23.19
N SER A 223 2.03 15.70 -23.38
CA SER A 223 1.71 14.51 -24.16
C SER A 223 1.65 14.77 -25.67
N TYR A 224 1.86 16.01 -26.14
CA TYR A 224 1.80 16.31 -27.57
C TYR A 224 3.05 15.81 -28.32
N PRO A 225 2.90 15.33 -29.57
CA PRO A 225 4.04 14.87 -30.39
C PRO A 225 5.13 15.92 -30.63
N SER A 226 4.80 17.20 -30.46
CA SER A 226 5.71 18.34 -30.64
C SER A 226 6.65 18.57 -29.45
N ILE A 227 6.40 17.96 -28.29
CA ILE A 227 7.15 18.16 -27.05
C ILE A 227 8.12 16.99 -26.83
N SER A 228 9.29 17.25 -26.25
CA SER A 228 10.29 16.21 -25.98
C SER A 228 9.77 15.16 -25.00
N PHE A 229 9.99 13.87 -25.32
CA PHE A 229 9.59 12.70 -24.52
C PHE A 229 10.08 12.75 -23.05
N TRP A 230 11.14 13.51 -22.76
CA TRP A 230 11.66 13.69 -21.40
C TRP A 230 10.69 14.40 -20.47
N SER A 231 9.85 15.31 -20.98
CA SER A 231 8.94 16.08 -20.14
C SER A 231 7.83 15.23 -19.50
N PRO A 232 7.04 14.42 -20.25
CA PRO A 232 6.07 13.51 -19.64
C PRO A 232 6.73 12.43 -18.77
N LEU A 233 7.98 12.06 -19.06
CA LEU A 233 8.77 11.14 -18.26
C LEU A 233 9.05 11.70 -16.85
N VAL A 234 9.45 12.97 -16.75
CA VAL A 234 9.67 13.66 -15.46
C VAL A 234 8.36 13.89 -14.72
N ALA A 235 7.28 14.22 -15.43
CA ALA A 235 5.94 14.34 -14.84
C ALA A 235 5.50 13.02 -14.18
N GLY A 236 5.81 11.87 -14.79
CA GLY A 236 5.59 10.55 -14.19
C GLY A 236 6.31 10.34 -12.86
N GLY A 237 7.53 10.87 -12.72
CA GLY A 237 8.25 10.86 -11.44
C GLY A 237 7.57 11.70 -10.36
N LEU A 238 7.07 12.89 -10.72
CA LEU A 238 6.31 13.72 -9.78
C LEU A 238 5.00 13.04 -9.36
N ILE A 239 4.31 12.41 -10.30
CA ILE A 239 3.10 11.60 -10.03
C ILE A 239 3.46 10.46 -9.06
N GLY A 240 4.50 9.68 -9.34
CA GLY A 240 4.96 8.59 -8.45
C GLY A 240 5.29 9.06 -7.02
N MET A 241 5.95 10.22 -6.89
CA MET A 241 6.24 10.83 -5.60
C MET A 241 4.97 11.21 -4.84
N SER A 242 4.03 11.88 -5.51
CA SER A 242 2.77 12.32 -4.91
C SER A 242 1.91 11.14 -4.42
N ILE A 243 1.83 10.06 -5.21
CA ILE A 243 1.11 8.84 -4.88
C ILE A 243 1.67 8.19 -3.61
N PHE A 244 3.01 8.15 -3.49
CA PHE A 244 3.66 7.60 -2.30
C PHE A 244 3.32 8.41 -1.05
N LEU A 245 3.47 9.74 -1.14
CA LEU A 245 3.18 10.68 -0.06
C LEU A 245 1.70 10.68 0.37
N ILE A 246 0.78 10.30 -0.52
CA ILE A 246 -0.65 10.17 -0.21
C ILE A 246 -0.97 8.78 0.35
N SER A 247 -0.48 7.72 -0.29
CA SER A 247 -0.88 6.34 0.03
C SER A 247 -0.38 5.92 1.41
N LEU A 248 0.85 6.25 1.76
CA LEU A 248 1.46 5.85 3.04
C LEU A 248 0.68 6.39 4.26
N PRO A 249 0.40 7.70 4.40
CA PRO A 249 -0.34 8.22 5.53
C PRO A 249 -1.79 7.74 5.58
N LEU A 250 -2.46 7.57 4.45
CA LEU A 250 -3.84 7.07 4.43
C LEU A 250 -3.93 5.62 4.90
N PHE A 251 -2.99 4.75 4.51
CA PHE A 251 -2.95 3.36 5.00
C PHE A 251 -2.67 3.32 6.50
N SER A 252 -1.69 4.10 6.95
CA SER A 252 -1.37 4.24 8.37
C SER A 252 -2.56 4.79 9.17
N TYR A 253 -3.26 5.80 8.65
CA TYR A 253 -4.45 6.38 9.26
C TYR A 253 -5.57 5.36 9.44
N ILE A 254 -5.85 4.54 8.41
CA ILE A 254 -6.89 3.50 8.50
C ILE A 254 -6.51 2.45 9.55
N ILE A 255 -5.23 2.06 9.63
CA ILE A 255 -4.75 1.08 10.60
C ILE A 255 -4.87 1.60 12.04
N ASP A 256 -4.52 2.87 12.27
CA ASP A 256 -4.52 3.45 13.62
C ASP A 256 -5.94 3.80 14.09
N THR A 257 -6.80 4.28 13.19
CA THR A 257 -8.18 4.69 13.51
C THR A 257 -9.11 3.49 13.62
N TYR A 258 -8.97 2.53 12.70
CA TYR A 258 -9.82 1.35 12.63
C TYR A 258 -9.02 0.14 13.09
N LEU A 259 -9.06 -0.13 14.39
CA LEU A 259 -8.42 -1.31 15.01
C LEU A 259 -8.86 -2.66 14.40
N SER A 260 -9.95 -2.66 13.61
CA SER A 260 -10.39 -3.84 12.87
C SER A 260 -9.60 -4.04 11.57
N VAL A 261 -8.80 -5.09 11.54
CA VAL A 261 -8.08 -5.62 10.37
C VAL A 261 -8.97 -5.77 9.13
N ALA A 262 -10.25 -6.05 9.37
CA ALA A 262 -11.20 -6.27 8.32
C ALA A 262 -11.64 -4.93 7.66
N ALA A 263 -11.53 -3.79 8.33
CA ALA A 263 -11.75 -2.46 7.72
C ALA A 263 -10.64 -2.07 6.74
N SER A 264 -9.37 -2.31 7.10
CA SER A 264 -8.24 -2.03 6.18
C SER A 264 -8.23 -2.98 4.98
N ALA A 265 -8.61 -4.25 5.18
CA ALA A 265 -8.81 -5.20 4.11
C ALA A 265 -9.93 -4.75 3.15
N LEU A 266 -11.02 -4.21 3.69
CA LEU A 266 -12.16 -3.74 2.90
C LEU A 266 -11.83 -2.45 2.13
N ALA A 267 -11.10 -1.51 2.72
CA ALA A 267 -10.58 -0.35 1.98
C ALA A 267 -9.66 -0.76 0.82
N THR A 268 -8.84 -1.80 1.04
CA THR A 268 -7.99 -2.38 0.00
C THR A 268 -8.82 -3.09 -1.08
N PHE A 269 -9.91 -3.75 -0.71
CA PHE A 269 -10.82 -4.40 -1.64
C PHE A 269 -11.52 -3.39 -2.57
N VAL A 270 -12.05 -2.28 -2.02
CA VAL A 270 -12.66 -1.21 -2.82
C VAL A 270 -11.61 -0.58 -3.76
N ARG A 271 -10.40 -0.36 -3.27
CA ARG A 271 -9.27 0.12 -4.10
C ARG A 271 -8.98 -0.82 -5.27
N SER A 272 -8.92 -2.12 -5.02
CA SER A 272 -8.68 -3.12 -6.06
C SER A 272 -9.82 -3.22 -7.07
N LEU A 273 -11.08 -3.06 -6.64
CA LEU A 273 -12.23 -2.99 -7.56
C LEU A 273 -12.10 -1.83 -8.54
N PHE A 274 -11.72 -0.65 -8.06
CA PHE A 274 -11.47 0.51 -8.92
C PHE A 274 -10.26 0.29 -9.84
N GLY A 275 -9.17 -0.30 -9.32
CA GLY A 275 -8.02 -0.67 -10.13
C GLY A 275 -8.35 -1.66 -11.26
N ALA A 276 -9.34 -2.53 -11.07
CA ALA A 276 -9.84 -3.43 -12.11
C ALA A 276 -10.83 -2.75 -13.06
N ALA A 277 -11.68 -1.85 -12.55
CA ALA A 277 -12.69 -1.15 -13.33
C ALA A 277 -12.12 -0.11 -14.29
N PHE A 278 -11.09 0.63 -13.87
CA PHE A 278 -10.52 1.75 -14.64
C PHE A 278 -9.92 1.32 -15.99
N PRO A 279 -9.08 0.27 -16.06
CA PRO A 279 -8.62 -0.33 -17.32
C PRO A 279 -9.72 -0.67 -18.33
N LEU A 280 -10.88 -1.18 -17.86
CA LEU A 280 -11.95 -1.66 -18.74
C LEU A 280 -12.56 -0.57 -19.64
N PHE A 281 -12.53 0.70 -19.21
CA PHE A 281 -13.03 1.83 -20.01
C PHE A 281 -11.93 2.77 -20.50
N ALA A 282 -10.69 2.55 -20.07
CA ALA A 282 -9.55 3.41 -20.39
C ALA A 282 -9.31 3.51 -21.90
N THR A 283 -9.24 2.37 -22.59
CA THR A 283 -9.10 2.29 -24.05
C THR A 283 -10.21 3.04 -24.78
N GLN A 284 -11.47 2.80 -24.40
CA GLN A 284 -12.64 3.46 -24.99
C GLN A 284 -12.65 4.97 -24.71
N MET A 285 -12.17 5.39 -23.54
CA MET A 285 -12.04 6.79 -23.17
C MET A 285 -10.99 7.48 -24.04
N TYR A 286 -9.81 6.87 -24.20
CA TYR A 286 -8.73 7.42 -25.03
C TYR A 286 -9.10 7.46 -26.52
N GLU A 287 -9.77 6.42 -27.04
CA GLU A 287 -10.25 6.39 -28.43
C GLU A 287 -11.30 7.48 -28.72
N LYS A 288 -12.22 7.74 -27.79
CA LYS A 288 -13.23 8.80 -27.94
C LYS A 288 -12.69 10.20 -27.68
N LEU A 289 -11.70 10.34 -26.81
CA LEU A 289 -11.12 11.66 -26.53
C LEU A 289 -10.28 12.18 -27.70
N ASN A 290 -9.89 11.33 -28.66
CA ASN A 290 -8.97 11.63 -29.76
C ASN A 290 -7.70 12.32 -29.22
N PRO A 291 -6.59 11.60 -29.00
CA PRO A 291 -5.32 12.20 -28.58
C PRO A 291 -4.65 13.09 -29.66
N ARG A 292 -5.43 13.60 -30.62
CA ARG A 292 -4.98 14.55 -31.66
C ARG A 292 -5.19 15.98 -31.20
#